data_AF-A0A8S3I278-F1
#
_entry.id   AF-A0A8S3I278-F1
#
_cell.length_a   1.000
_cell.length_b   1.000
_cell.length_c   1.000
_cell.angle_alpha   90.00
_cell.angle_beta   90.00
_cell.angle_gamma   90.00
#
_symmetry.space_group_name_H-M   'P 1'
#
loop_
_entity.id
_entity.type
_entity.pdbx_description
1 polymer ?
#
loop_
_entity_poly.entity_id
_entity_poly.type
_entity_poly.pdbx_seq_one_letter_code
_entity_poly.pdbx_strand_id
1 'polypeptide(L)'
;MIATCFHEILDEEIVQKWNDYLYMTSIEFMLTKEYREATVDYDWILRVDQDAILSPGLLIGLTGKHPIKLYPMQFGGIGHGNEFTKNRLRNIAKKLGYNHSGIHDLCSAWLVNPKDAVKIANLTTIIGRHFLKNEFGAHVP
;
A
#
# COMPACT_ATOMS: atom_id res chain seq x y z
N MET A 1 -22.30 20.08 5.90
CA MET A 1 -22.74 18.76 6.34
C MET A 1 -22.47 17.79 5.19
N ILE A 2 -21.44 16.95 5.28
CA ILE A 2 -21.26 15.84 4.33
C ILE A 2 -22.10 14.71 4.92
N ALA A 3 -23.34 14.56 4.43
CA ALA A 3 -24.36 13.71 5.07
C ALA A 3 -24.24 12.22 4.70
N THR A 4 -23.30 11.85 3.83
CA THR A 4 -23.11 10.46 3.42
C THR A 4 -21.62 10.18 3.31
N CYS A 5 -21.11 9.34 4.21
CA CYS A 5 -19.82 8.68 3.99
C CYS A 5 -20.11 7.53 3.01
N PHE A 6 -19.41 7.48 1.89
CA PHE A 6 -19.45 6.30 1.03
C PHE A 6 -18.76 5.17 1.79
N HIS A 7 -19.53 4.16 2.18
CA HIS A 7 -19.04 2.99 2.88
C HIS A 7 -19.42 1.76 2.07
N GLU A 8 -18.41 1.03 1.62
CA GLU A 8 -18.57 -0.24 0.92
C GLU A 8 -18.12 -1.37 1.84
N ILE A 9 -18.95 -2.39 1.99
CA ILE A 9 -18.56 -3.64 2.65
C ILE A 9 -17.94 -4.52 1.57
N LEU A 10 -16.67 -4.88 1.74
CA LEU A 10 -15.99 -5.74 0.79
C LEU A 10 -16.63 -7.13 0.75
N ASP A 11 -16.68 -7.71 -0.45
CA ASP A 11 -17.08 -9.09 -0.65
C ASP A 11 -16.25 -10.03 0.23
N GLU A 12 -16.91 -10.98 0.90
CA GLU A 12 -16.25 -11.99 1.73
C GLU A 12 -15.20 -12.78 0.95
N GLU A 13 -15.39 -13.00 -0.35
CA GLU A 13 -14.40 -13.67 -1.20
C GLU A 13 -13.08 -12.89 -1.24
N ILE A 14 -13.13 -11.55 -1.36
CA ILE A 14 -11.95 -10.70 -1.36
C ILE A 14 -11.24 -10.78 -0.01
N VAL A 15 -11.99 -10.78 1.08
CA VAL A 15 -11.45 -10.86 2.45
C VAL A 15 -10.78 -12.22 2.68
N GLN A 16 -11.47 -13.31 2.35
CA GLN A 16 -10.97 -14.68 2.52
C GLN A 16 -9.71 -14.94 1.69
N LYS A 17 -9.67 -14.41 0.46
CA LYS A 17 -8.53 -14.51 -0.46
C LYS A 17 -7.24 -13.88 0.07
N TRP A 18 -7.34 -12.98 1.05
CA TRP A 18 -6.22 -12.30 1.69
C TRP A 18 -6.20 -12.47 3.21
N ASN A 19 -6.78 -13.55 3.74
CA ASN A 19 -6.88 -13.82 5.18
C ASN A 19 -5.53 -13.76 5.91
N ASP A 20 -4.44 -14.18 5.26
CA ASP A 20 -3.08 -14.18 5.82
C ASP A 20 -2.42 -12.78 5.81
N TYR A 21 -2.97 -11.83 5.05
CA TYR A 21 -2.45 -10.46 4.95
C TYR A 21 -3.53 -9.46 4.51
N LEU A 22 -4.44 -9.13 5.43
CA LEU A 22 -5.65 -8.35 5.15
C LEU A 22 -5.40 -6.95 4.57
N TYR A 23 -4.21 -6.36 4.73
CA TYR A 23 -3.88 -5.08 4.08
C TYR A 23 -4.05 -5.11 2.56
N MET A 24 -3.84 -6.27 1.93
CA MET A 24 -4.03 -6.44 0.48
C MET A 24 -5.47 -6.33 0.03
N THR A 25 -6.46 -6.43 0.93
CA THR A 25 -7.87 -6.18 0.60
C THR A 25 -8.08 -4.75 0.10
N SER A 26 -7.33 -3.77 0.62
CA SER A 26 -7.39 -2.37 0.16
C SER A 26 -6.88 -2.19 -1.27
N ILE A 27 -5.89 -2.99 -1.69
CA ILE A 27 -5.35 -2.97 -3.05
C ILE A 27 -6.27 -3.77 -4.00
N GLU A 28 -6.78 -4.92 -3.56
CA GLU A 28 -7.72 -5.71 -4.36
C GLU A 28 -9.06 -4.96 -4.57
N PHE A 29 -9.51 -4.15 -3.60
CA PHE A 29 -10.66 -3.25 -3.77
C PHE A 29 -10.51 -2.33 -4.99
N MET A 30 -9.30 -1.88 -5.30
CA MET A 30 -9.05 -1.02 -6.47
C MET A 30 -9.34 -1.72 -7.81
N LEU A 31 -9.56 -3.04 -7.80
CA LEU A 31 -9.90 -3.83 -8.97
C LEU A 31 -11.40 -4.00 -9.17
N THR A 32 -12.21 -3.67 -8.16
CA THR A 32 -13.65 -3.86 -8.19
C THR A 32 -14.34 -2.82 -9.09
N LYS A 33 -15.63 -3.05 -9.35
CA LYS A 33 -16.44 -2.15 -10.17
C LYS A 33 -16.69 -0.84 -9.44
N GLU A 34 -16.96 -0.91 -8.14
CA GLU A 34 -17.27 0.20 -7.25
C GLU A 34 -16.13 1.21 -7.23
N TYR A 35 -14.89 0.74 -7.13
CA TYR A 35 -13.72 1.63 -7.21
C TYR A 35 -13.64 2.35 -8.56
N ARG A 36 -13.89 1.65 -9.67
CA ARG A 36 -13.84 2.25 -11.01
C ARG A 36 -14.93 3.30 -11.18
N GLU A 37 -16.14 3.00 -10.75
CA GLU A 37 -17.26 3.94 -10.79
C GLU A 37 -17.00 5.16 -9.90
N ALA A 38 -16.43 4.96 -8.72
CA ALA A 38 -16.09 6.06 -7.81
C ALA A 38 -14.93 6.93 -8.30
N THR A 39 -14.07 6.44 -9.19
CA THR A 39 -12.84 7.13 -9.59
C THR A 39 -12.83 7.64 -11.03
N VAL A 40 -13.85 7.31 -11.83
CA VAL A 40 -13.89 7.59 -13.28
C VAL A 40 -13.83 9.08 -13.61
N ASP A 41 -14.41 9.93 -12.76
CA ASP A 41 -14.53 11.37 -12.99
C ASP A 41 -13.33 12.17 -12.44
N TYR A 42 -12.34 11.51 -11.84
CA TYR A 42 -11.17 12.18 -11.26
C TYR A 42 -9.97 12.15 -12.21
N ASP A 43 -9.29 13.28 -12.38
CA ASP A 43 -8.02 13.32 -13.12
C ASP A 43 -6.88 12.62 -12.35
N TRP A 44 -6.94 12.66 -11.02
CA TRP A 44 -5.91 12.15 -10.11
C TRP A 44 -6.50 11.48 -8.88
N ILE A 45 -5.83 10.43 -8.43
CA ILE A 45 -6.11 9.67 -7.22
C ILE A 45 -4.90 9.73 -6.31
N LEU A 46 -5.11 10.18 -5.08
CA LEU A 46 -4.13 10.08 -4.01
C LEU A 46 -4.45 8.85 -3.16
N ARG A 47 -3.61 7.82 -3.22
CA ARG A 47 -3.65 6.69 -2.29
C ARG A 47 -2.75 7.02 -1.11
N VAL A 48 -3.27 6.86 0.11
CA VAL A 48 -2.52 7.05 1.37
C VAL A 48 -2.94 5.98 2.38
N ASP A 49 -2.04 5.64 3.31
CA ASP A 49 -2.44 4.95 4.54
C ASP A 49 -3.10 5.95 5.50
N GLN A 50 -4.01 5.46 6.36
CA GLN A 50 -4.75 6.32 7.28
C GLN A 50 -3.84 7.01 8.32
N ASP A 51 -2.76 6.36 8.73
CA ASP A 51 -1.73 6.89 9.64
C ASP A 51 -0.70 7.79 8.93
N ALA A 52 -0.68 7.79 7.59
CA ALA A 52 0.11 8.73 6.78
C ALA A 52 -0.57 10.10 6.62
N ILE A 53 -1.84 10.24 7.03
CA ILE A 53 -2.51 11.53 7.07
C ILE A 53 -1.97 12.32 8.26
N LEU A 54 -1.29 13.44 7.96
CA LEU A 54 -0.88 14.43 8.95
C LEU A 54 -2.11 15.03 9.63
N SER A 55 -2.56 14.40 10.72
CA SER A 55 -3.56 15.02 11.59
C SER A 55 -2.92 16.18 12.34
N PRO A 56 -3.69 17.20 12.74
CA PRO A 56 -3.20 18.24 13.65
C PRO A 56 -2.57 17.66 14.92
N GLY A 57 -3.06 16.52 15.41
CA GLY A 57 -2.48 15.80 16.55
C GLY A 57 -1.06 15.29 16.29
N LEU A 58 -0.80 14.77 15.08
CA LEU A 58 0.56 14.37 14.67
C LEU A 58 1.49 15.59 14.59
N LEU A 59 1.03 16.71 14.03
CA LEU A 59 1.80 17.96 14.01
C LEU A 59 2.12 18.48 15.42
N ILE A 60 1.16 18.43 16.35
CA ILE A 60 1.35 18.80 17.76
C ILE A 60 2.38 17.88 18.43
N GLY A 61 2.32 16.59 18.14
CA GLY A 61 3.31 15.60 18.56
C GLY A 61 4.71 15.85 18.02
N LEU A 62 4.85 16.12 16.72
CA LEU A 62 6.12 16.38 16.04
C LEU A 62 6.75 17.71 16.47
N THR A 63 5.94 18.73 16.74
CA THR A 63 6.42 20.03 17.24
C THR A 63 6.76 20.01 18.74
N GLY A 64 6.66 18.84 19.40
CA GLY A 64 6.97 18.69 20.83
C GLY A 64 5.96 19.34 21.77
N LYS A 65 4.78 19.74 21.26
CA LYS A 65 3.70 20.38 22.03
C LYS A 65 2.73 19.37 22.65
N HIS A 66 2.93 18.08 22.40
CA HIS A 66 2.11 17.01 22.95
C HIS A 66 2.62 16.60 24.35
N PRO A 67 1.73 16.46 25.38
CA PRO A 67 2.13 16.17 26.76
C PRO A 67 2.72 14.77 26.96
N ILE A 68 2.48 13.86 26.01
CA ILE A 68 3.04 12.50 25.99
C ILE A 68 4.07 12.43 24.86
N LYS A 69 5.28 11.98 25.19
CA LYS A 69 6.33 11.71 24.19
C LYS A 69 5.83 10.64 23.23
N LEU A 70 5.63 11.00 21.96
CA LEU A 70 5.28 10.02 20.95
C LEU A 70 6.40 8.98 20.81
N TYR A 71 6.02 7.73 20.56
CA TYR A 71 6.99 6.71 20.15
C TYR A 71 7.79 7.20 18.93
N PRO A 72 9.06 6.78 18.75
CA PRO A 72 9.86 7.18 17.59
C PRO A 72 9.13 6.77 16.29
N MET A 73 8.52 7.74 15.63
CA MET A 73 7.87 7.54 14.35
C MET A 73 8.94 7.55 13.25
N GLN A 74 8.93 6.55 12.39
CA GLN A 74 9.86 6.46 11.27
C GLN A 74 9.27 7.17 10.05
N PHE A 75 9.88 8.28 9.65
CA PHE A 75 9.50 9.03 8.46
C PHE A 75 10.51 8.76 7.35
N GLY A 76 10.12 7.93 6.37
CA GLY A 76 10.91 7.64 5.17
C GLY A 76 12.23 6.90 5.41
N GLY A 77 12.67 6.15 4.42
CA GLY A 77 14.09 5.84 4.16
C GLY A 77 14.88 4.90 5.08
N ILE A 78 14.41 4.47 6.25
CA ILE A 78 15.38 3.96 7.25
C ILE A 78 15.26 2.45 7.58
N GLY A 79 14.11 1.80 7.37
CA GLY A 79 13.94 0.37 7.70
C GLY A 79 14.09 -0.63 6.54
N HIS A 80 13.56 -0.29 5.37
CA HIS A 80 13.33 -1.28 4.29
C HIS A 80 14.32 -1.20 3.13
N GLY A 81 15.07 -0.10 3.01
CA GLY A 81 15.96 0.19 1.88
C GLY A 81 17.41 -0.30 2.02
N ASN A 82 17.67 -1.36 2.80
CA ASN A 82 19.03 -1.89 2.95
C ASN A 82 19.45 -2.70 1.70
N GLU A 83 20.76 -2.92 1.54
CA GLU A 83 21.30 -3.64 0.36
C GLU A 83 20.80 -5.08 0.24
N PHE A 84 20.53 -5.76 1.36
CA PHE A 84 19.95 -7.08 1.34
C PHE A 84 18.56 -7.07 0.67
N THR A 85 17.65 -6.20 1.12
CA THR A 85 16.30 -6.08 0.56
C THR A 85 16.35 -5.64 -0.90
N LYS A 86 17.20 -4.65 -1.24
CA LYS A 86 17.36 -4.18 -2.63
C LYS A 86 17.77 -5.31 -3.57
N ASN A 87 18.79 -6.07 -3.20
CA ASN A 87 19.29 -7.18 -4.02
C ASN A 87 18.27 -8.31 -4.11
N ARG A 88 17.54 -8.61 -3.03
CA ARG A 88 16.46 -9.61 -3.06
C ARG A 88 15.33 -9.20 -4.00
N LEU A 89 14.85 -7.96 -3.93
CA LEU A 89 13.78 -7.46 -4.82
C LEU A 89 14.20 -7.50 -6.31
N ARG A 90 15.43 -7.09 -6.64
CA ARG A 90 15.97 -7.20 -8.01
C ARG A 90 16.02 -8.64 -8.50
N ASN A 91 16.44 -9.57 -7.65
CA ASN A 91 16.50 -10.99 -7.99
C ASN A 91 15.11 -11.57 -8.23
N ILE A 92 14.11 -11.21 -7.41
CA ILE A 92 12.74 -11.66 -7.60
C ILE A 92 12.16 -11.10 -8.90
N ALA A 93 12.35 -9.79 -9.16
CA ALA A 93 11.92 -9.18 -10.42
C ALA A 93 12.50 -9.93 -11.64
N LYS A 94 13.80 -10.25 -11.61
CA LYS A 94 14.46 -11.04 -12.66
C LYS A 94 13.85 -12.45 -12.81
N LYS A 95 13.58 -13.15 -11.70
CA LYS A 95 12.95 -14.49 -11.73
C LYS A 95 11.55 -14.47 -12.35
N LEU A 96 10.80 -13.40 -12.11
CA LEU A 96 9.45 -13.21 -12.63
C LEU A 96 9.41 -12.62 -14.04
N GLY A 97 10.57 -12.33 -14.65
CA GLY A 97 10.64 -11.72 -15.98
C GLY A 97 10.27 -10.23 -16.02
N TYR A 98 10.29 -9.54 -14.88
CA TYR A 98 10.03 -8.10 -14.79
C TYR A 98 11.30 -7.27 -14.90
N ASN A 99 11.15 -6.06 -15.46
CA ASN A 99 12.19 -5.04 -15.45
C ASN A 99 12.14 -4.26 -14.14
N HIS A 100 13.27 -4.18 -13.44
CA HIS A 100 13.37 -3.48 -12.16
C HIS A 100 13.87 -2.04 -12.36
N SER A 101 13.10 -1.03 -11.92
CA SER A 101 13.42 0.40 -12.14
C SER A 101 14.44 1.01 -11.18
N GLY A 102 14.97 0.22 -10.24
CA GLY A 102 15.99 0.68 -9.27
C GLY A 102 15.42 1.44 -8.07
N ILE A 103 14.10 1.59 -7.99
CA ILE A 103 13.37 2.16 -6.85
C ILE A 103 13.04 1.03 -5.88
N HIS A 104 13.28 1.24 -4.59
CA HIS A 104 13.12 0.20 -3.55
C HIS A 104 12.44 0.73 -2.27
N ASP A 105 12.07 2.00 -2.27
CA ASP A 105 11.61 2.79 -1.14
C ASP A 105 10.28 3.48 -1.45
N LEU A 106 9.52 2.95 -2.41
CA LEU A 106 8.17 3.42 -2.69
C LEU A 106 7.28 3.08 -1.49
N CYS A 107 6.88 4.12 -0.75
CA CYS A 107 5.98 4.00 0.37
C CYS A 107 4.52 3.82 -0.07
N SER A 108 3.65 3.67 0.92
CA SER A 108 2.22 3.52 0.75
C SER A 108 1.51 4.75 0.16
N ALA A 109 2.08 5.95 0.25
CA ALA A 109 1.49 7.15 -0.30
C ALA A 109 1.93 7.41 -1.75
N TRP A 110 0.99 7.51 -2.69
CA TRP A 110 1.28 7.81 -4.09
C TRP A 110 0.12 8.48 -4.83
N LEU A 111 0.45 9.31 -5.82
CA LEU A 111 -0.48 10.05 -6.67
C LEU A 111 -0.43 9.50 -8.11
N VAL A 112 -1.58 9.19 -8.69
CA VAL A 112 -1.66 8.59 -10.03
C VAL A 112 -2.94 8.98 -10.75
N ASN A 113 -3.04 8.76 -12.06
CA ASN A 113 -4.34 8.77 -12.73
C ASN A 113 -5.13 7.45 -12.47
N PRO A 114 -6.47 7.45 -12.57
CA PRO A 114 -7.29 6.27 -12.29
C PRO A 114 -6.96 5.01 -13.10
N LYS A 115 -6.64 5.17 -14.39
CA LYS A 115 -6.34 4.02 -15.27
C LYS A 115 -5.08 3.30 -14.82
N ASP A 116 -4.06 4.05 -14.43
CA ASP A 116 -2.81 3.48 -13.96
C ASP A 116 -2.93 2.98 -12.52
N ALA A 117 -3.82 3.56 -11.68
CA ALA A 117 -4.14 3.04 -10.36
C ALA A 117 -4.60 1.56 -10.42
N VAL A 118 -5.52 1.26 -11.34
CA VAL A 118 -6.02 -0.11 -11.56
C VAL A 118 -4.91 -1.03 -12.06
N LYS A 119 -4.08 -0.58 -13.02
CA LYS A 119 -2.97 -1.40 -13.55
C LYS A 119 -1.96 -1.73 -12.45
N ILE A 120 -1.61 -0.73 -11.64
CA ILE A 120 -0.72 -0.89 -10.49
C ILE A 120 -1.34 -1.87 -9.50
N ALA A 121 -2.60 -1.69 -9.12
CA ALA A 121 -3.28 -2.60 -8.20
C ALA A 121 -3.26 -4.04 -8.72
N ASN A 122 -3.52 -4.25 -10.01
CA ASN A 122 -3.53 -5.60 -10.60
C ASN A 122 -2.15 -6.25 -10.56
N LEU A 123 -1.10 -5.50 -10.89
CA LEU A 123 0.26 -6.02 -10.80
C LEU A 123 0.67 -6.27 -9.34
N THR A 124 0.30 -5.39 -8.42
CA THR A 124 0.57 -5.51 -6.99
C THR A 124 -0.13 -6.71 -6.37
N THR A 125 -1.37 -7.03 -6.76
CA THR A 125 -2.05 -8.25 -6.26
C THR A 125 -1.39 -9.52 -6.76
N ILE A 126 -0.92 -9.56 -8.02
CA ILE A 126 -0.17 -10.69 -8.58
C ILE A 126 1.15 -10.89 -7.85
N ILE A 127 1.96 -9.82 -7.72
CA ILE A 127 3.27 -9.86 -7.06
C ILE A 127 3.10 -10.14 -5.55
N GLY A 128 2.11 -9.53 -4.90
CA GLY A 128 1.82 -9.73 -3.49
C GLY A 128 1.50 -11.18 -3.16
N ARG A 129 0.72 -11.88 -4.01
CA ARG A 129 0.51 -13.33 -3.84
C ARG A 129 1.81 -14.12 -3.98
N HIS A 130 2.64 -13.79 -4.97
CA HIS A 130 3.94 -14.46 -5.14
C HIS A 130 4.80 -14.27 -3.90
N PHE A 131 4.83 -13.06 -3.36
CA PHE A 131 5.56 -12.72 -2.15
C PHE A 131 5.10 -13.55 -0.94
N LEU A 132 3.80 -13.55 -0.64
CA LEU A 132 3.27 -14.32 0.50
C LEU A 132 3.45 -15.83 0.34
N LYS A 133 3.40 -16.35 -0.89
CA LYS A 133 3.55 -17.80 -1.13
C LYS A 133 4.99 -18.27 -1.15
N ASN A 134 5.91 -17.45 -1.67
CA ASN A 134 7.24 -17.93 -2.05
C ASN A 134 8.40 -17.16 -1.42
N GLU A 135 8.18 -15.92 -0.97
CA GLU A 135 9.27 -15.04 -0.56
C GLU A 135 9.23 -14.67 0.92
N PHE A 136 8.06 -14.66 1.53
CA PHE A 136 7.85 -14.32 2.93
C PHE A 136 6.89 -15.32 3.58
N GLY A 137 7.32 -15.99 4.65
CA GLY A 137 6.52 -16.98 5.38
C GLY A 137 7.41 -17.93 6.17
N ALA A 138 6.85 -18.66 7.14
CA ALA A 138 7.62 -19.57 8.00
C ALA A 138 8.30 -20.73 7.24
N HIS A 139 7.85 -21.01 6.02
CA HIS A 139 8.34 -22.04 5.10
C HIS A 139 9.44 -21.57 4.15
N VAL A 140 9.78 -20.28 4.17
CA VAL A 140 10.86 -19.70 3.36
C VAL A 140 12.10 -19.55 4.25
N PRO A 141 13.20 -20.29 3.98
CA PRO A 141 14.39 -20.31 4.84
C PRO A 141 15.13 -18.96 4.92
#